data_AF-A0A535KNA6-F1
#
_entry.id   AF-A0A535KNA6-F1
#
_cell.length_a   1.000
_cell.length_b   1.000
_cell.length_c   1.000
_cell.angle_alpha   90.00
_cell.angle_beta   90.00
_cell.angle_gamma   90.00
#
_symmetry.space_group_name_H-M   'P 1'
#
loop_
_entity.id
_entity.type
_entity.pdbx_description
1 polymer ?
#
loop_
_entity_poly.entity_id
_entity_poly.type
_entity_poly.pdbx_seq_one_letter_code
_entity_poly.pdbx_strand_id
1 'polypeptide(L)'
;MRSPRLSPIVAGLVAMLALIAAPPSALAAPPSDLVPLGPSLPSCIAGAPDTPGAHICWVTPIRPGWQASTGEWVVVRLGDAEQVDPANPDAAKTLCEELQAAIVATITIDGQSLAVDTIPCELHPGSNGNPDVWFVDWRGLSQPLTPGQHTFTVSWYFTQTVPGFANAGDTSVFPTQTLTVIPQG
;
A
#
# COMPACT_ATOMS: atom_id res chain seq x y z
N MET A 1 70.41 8.12 46.79
CA MET A 1 69.37 9.17 46.72
C MET A 1 68.19 8.66 45.89
N ARG A 2 67.00 8.70 46.50
CA ARG A 2 65.62 8.60 45.99
C ARG A 2 65.33 8.20 44.53
N SER A 3 64.66 7.05 44.40
CA SER A 3 63.31 6.77 43.83
C SER A 3 62.88 7.15 42.39
N PRO A 4 61.91 6.39 41.83
CA PRO A 4 61.74 6.08 40.40
C PRO A 4 60.59 6.86 39.73
N ARG A 5 60.48 6.75 38.39
CA ARG A 5 59.25 7.07 37.61
C ARG A 5 59.11 6.00 36.51
N LEU A 6 58.20 5.03 36.67
CA LEU A 6 56.80 5.01 36.19
C LEU A 6 56.68 4.92 34.65
N SER A 7 56.21 3.75 34.19
CA SER A 7 55.71 3.44 32.84
C SER A 7 54.55 4.36 32.42
N PRO A 8 54.10 4.34 31.15
CA PRO A 8 53.08 3.34 30.83
C PRO A 8 53.26 2.60 29.49
N ILE A 9 52.77 1.38 29.53
CA ILE A 9 52.47 0.44 28.45
C ILE A 9 51.43 1.09 27.54
N VAL A 10 51.70 1.17 26.23
CA VAL A 10 50.66 1.44 25.23
C VAL A 10 50.14 0.09 24.75
N ALA A 11 49.04 -0.36 25.36
CA ALA A 11 48.25 -1.47 24.85
C ALA A 11 47.45 -0.98 23.64
N GLY A 12 47.86 -1.39 22.45
CA GLY A 12 47.10 -1.17 21.21
C GLY A 12 45.87 -2.07 21.20
N LEU A 13 44.70 -1.50 21.52
CA LEU A 13 43.41 -2.18 21.40
C LEU A 13 43.02 -2.18 19.92
N VAL A 14 43.16 -3.33 19.24
CA VAL A 14 42.57 -3.54 17.92
C VAL A 14 41.08 -3.77 18.14
N ALA A 15 40.27 -2.75 17.89
CA ALA A 15 38.82 -2.89 17.83
C ALA A 15 38.47 -3.75 16.61
N MET A 16 38.15 -5.03 16.83
CA MET A 16 37.49 -5.84 15.81
C MET A 16 36.08 -5.27 15.60
N LEU A 17 35.86 -4.56 14.49
CA LEU A 17 34.51 -4.35 13.99
C LEU A 17 33.96 -5.72 13.57
N ALA A 18 33.09 -6.29 14.39
CA ALA A 18 32.19 -7.33 13.94
C ALA A 18 31.24 -6.69 12.92
N LEU A 19 31.49 -6.96 11.64
CA LEU A 19 30.53 -6.71 10.58
C LEU A 19 29.31 -7.60 10.88
N ILE A 20 28.28 -7.01 11.49
CA ILE A 20 26.97 -7.66 11.56
C ILE A 20 26.48 -7.69 10.11
N ALA A 21 26.69 -8.82 9.44
CA ALA A 21 26.04 -9.11 8.18
C ALA A 21 24.54 -9.15 8.46
N ALA A 22 23.84 -8.04 8.16
CA ALA A 22 22.40 -8.09 8.04
C ALA A 22 22.08 -9.21 7.03
N PRO A 23 21.17 -10.14 7.34
CA PRO A 23 20.76 -11.12 6.35
C PRO A 23 20.25 -10.33 5.14
N PRO A 24 20.59 -10.75 3.91
CA PRO A 24 20.05 -10.10 2.73
C PRO A 24 18.54 -10.16 2.86
N SER A 25 17.90 -8.98 2.89
CA SER A 25 16.46 -8.88 2.69
C SER A 25 16.17 -9.71 1.44
N ALA A 26 15.47 -10.83 1.62
CA ALA A 26 15.02 -11.62 0.49
C ALA A 26 14.11 -10.69 -0.32
N LEU A 27 14.66 -10.09 -1.37
CA LEU A 27 13.90 -9.40 -2.37
C LEU A 27 13.01 -10.48 -2.97
N ALA A 28 11.75 -10.53 -2.53
CA ALA A 28 10.76 -11.31 -3.23
C ALA A 28 10.81 -10.86 -4.70
N ALA A 29 10.85 -11.81 -5.63
CA ALA A 29 10.73 -11.44 -7.03
C ALA A 29 9.40 -10.67 -7.22
N PRO A 30 9.38 -9.60 -8.02
CA PRO A 30 8.12 -8.96 -8.39
C PRO A 30 7.17 -10.04 -8.92
N PRO A 31 5.88 -10.00 -8.54
CA PRO A 31 4.91 -10.94 -9.07
C PRO A 31 4.98 -10.87 -10.59
N SER A 32 5.47 -11.94 -11.22
CA SER A 32 5.76 -12.00 -12.66
C SER A 32 4.49 -11.94 -13.51
N ASP A 33 3.34 -12.12 -12.88
CA ASP A 33 2.02 -12.15 -13.48
C ASP A 33 1.11 -11.18 -12.72
N LEU A 34 1.23 -9.87 -12.98
CA LEU A 34 0.19 -8.90 -12.58
C LEU A 34 -1.04 -9.01 -13.50
N VAL A 35 -1.55 -10.23 -13.66
CA VAL A 35 -2.92 -10.50 -14.13
C VAL A 35 -3.84 -10.12 -12.97
N PRO A 36 -4.87 -9.28 -13.24
CA PRO A 36 -5.01 -7.98 -12.59
C PRO A 36 -4.98 -8.09 -11.06
N LEU A 37 -4.43 -7.09 -10.35
CA LEU A 37 -4.51 -6.91 -8.88
C LEU A 37 -5.99 -6.74 -8.44
N GLY A 38 -6.79 -7.77 -8.71
CA GLY A 38 -8.21 -7.71 -8.91
C GLY A 38 -8.95 -7.52 -7.61
N PRO A 39 -10.29 -7.44 -7.67
CA PRO A 39 -11.10 -7.17 -6.50
C PRO A 39 -10.96 -8.24 -5.40
N SER A 40 -10.51 -9.46 -5.74
CA SER A 40 -10.44 -10.63 -4.85
C SER A 40 -9.15 -10.78 -4.04
N LEU A 41 -8.32 -9.74 -3.92
CA LEU A 41 -7.15 -9.81 -3.04
C LEU A 41 -7.58 -9.94 -1.56
N PRO A 42 -6.86 -10.72 -0.73
CA PRO A 42 -7.10 -10.74 0.70
C PRO A 42 -6.63 -9.44 1.34
N SER A 43 -7.34 -8.98 2.38
CA SER A 43 -6.85 -7.86 3.18
C SER A 43 -5.55 -8.24 3.89
N CYS A 44 -4.62 -7.31 4.03
CA CYS A 44 -3.41 -7.56 4.80
C CYS A 44 -3.75 -7.87 6.25
N ILE A 45 -3.38 -9.08 6.68
CA ILE A 45 -3.46 -9.59 8.05
C ILE A 45 -2.12 -10.26 8.39
N ALA A 46 -1.68 -10.14 9.65
CA ALA A 46 -0.46 -10.81 10.09
C ALA A 46 -0.63 -12.34 10.07
N GLY A 47 0.43 -13.05 9.68
CA GLY A 47 0.48 -14.51 9.74
C GLY A 47 -0.39 -15.20 8.69
N ALA A 48 -0.66 -14.54 7.56
CA ALA A 48 -1.28 -15.19 6.42
C ALA A 48 -0.44 -16.41 6.00
N PRO A 49 -1.06 -17.54 5.62
CA PRO A 49 -0.31 -18.74 5.25
C PRO A 49 0.61 -18.47 4.06
N ASP A 50 1.86 -18.93 4.15
CA ASP A 50 2.78 -18.88 3.02
C ASP A 50 2.19 -19.66 1.84
N THR A 51 1.99 -18.96 0.73
CA THR A 51 1.63 -19.58 -0.54
C THR A 51 2.89 -19.69 -1.40
N PRO A 52 3.02 -20.70 -2.28
CA PRO A 52 4.16 -20.76 -3.19
C PRO A 52 4.17 -19.54 -4.13
N GLY A 53 5.04 -18.56 -3.86
CA GLY A 53 5.17 -17.32 -4.63
C GLY A 53 5.27 -16.07 -3.75
N ALA A 54 5.33 -14.89 -4.38
CA ALA A 54 5.19 -13.61 -3.68
C ALA A 54 3.75 -13.48 -3.14
N HIS A 55 3.57 -13.41 -1.82
CA HIS A 55 2.25 -13.18 -1.21
C HIS A 55 1.82 -11.72 -1.42
N ILE A 56 0.58 -11.49 -1.83
CA ILE A 56 0.02 -10.16 -2.11
C ILE A 56 -1.25 -9.96 -1.27
N CYS A 57 -1.34 -8.81 -0.61
CA CYS A 57 -2.53 -8.42 0.14
C CYS A 57 -2.87 -6.93 -0.10
N TRP A 58 -4.06 -6.48 0.30
CA TRP A 58 -4.45 -5.07 0.15
C TRP A 58 -4.71 -4.34 1.48
N VAL A 59 -4.51 -3.03 1.42
CA VAL A 59 -4.85 -2.05 2.46
C VAL A 59 -5.60 -0.86 1.84
N THR A 60 -6.36 -0.12 2.65
CA THR A 60 -7.06 1.10 2.21
C THR A 60 -7.05 2.18 3.29
N PRO A 61 -6.99 3.48 2.93
CA PRO A 61 -6.92 4.56 3.93
C PRO A 61 -8.24 4.76 4.70
N ILE A 62 -9.36 4.26 4.20
CA ILE A 62 -10.70 4.48 4.79
C ILE A 62 -10.98 3.62 6.03
N ARG A 63 -10.09 2.71 6.40
CA ARG A 63 -10.16 1.95 7.67
C ARG A 63 -8.76 1.71 8.26
N PRO A 64 -8.62 1.67 9.60
CA PRO A 64 -7.35 1.42 10.26
C PRO A 64 -7.11 -0.09 10.52
N GLY A 65 -6.00 -0.42 11.18
CA GLY A 65 -5.75 -1.74 11.76
C GLY A 65 -5.04 -2.73 10.85
N TRP A 66 -4.24 -2.25 9.90
CA TRP A 66 -3.55 -3.10 8.93
C TRP A 66 -2.33 -3.78 9.50
N GLN A 67 -2.15 -5.05 9.14
CA GLN A 67 -0.96 -5.81 9.47
C GLN A 67 -0.53 -6.63 8.26
N ALA A 68 0.77 -6.83 8.08
CA ALA A 68 1.32 -7.70 7.04
C ALA A 68 2.48 -8.52 7.61
N SER A 69 2.84 -9.59 6.95
CA SER A 69 4.04 -10.39 7.26
C SER A 69 5.23 -9.88 6.45
N THR A 70 6.45 -10.05 6.96
CA THR A 70 7.66 -9.80 6.15
C THR A 70 7.65 -10.64 4.88
N GLY A 71 8.00 -10.04 3.73
CA GLY A 71 8.00 -10.74 2.44
C GLY A 71 6.70 -10.60 1.64
N GLU A 72 5.63 -10.07 2.25
CA GLU A 72 4.38 -9.77 1.57
C GLU A 72 4.45 -8.46 0.78
N TRP A 73 3.88 -8.47 -0.42
CA TRP A 73 3.63 -7.29 -1.24
C TRP A 73 2.32 -6.64 -0.82
N VAL A 74 2.35 -5.31 -0.72
CA VAL A 74 1.21 -4.54 -0.23
C VAL A 74 0.62 -3.75 -1.37
N VAL A 75 -0.66 -3.97 -1.64
CA VAL A 75 -1.44 -3.15 -2.56
C VAL A 75 -2.20 -2.11 -1.75
N VAL A 76 -1.79 -0.85 -1.84
CA VAL A 76 -2.59 0.26 -1.30
C VAL A 76 -3.65 0.59 -2.34
N ARG A 77 -4.92 0.54 -1.94
CA ARG A 77 -6.07 0.70 -2.83
C ARG A 77 -7.05 1.72 -2.30
N LEU A 78 -7.62 2.48 -3.21
CA LEU A 78 -8.76 3.32 -2.93
C LEU A 78 -9.59 3.42 -4.19
N GLY A 79 -10.83 2.93 -4.09
CA GLY A 79 -11.80 2.99 -5.18
C GLY A 79 -13.08 3.68 -4.75
N ASP A 80 -13.92 3.91 -5.74
CA ASP A 80 -15.28 4.40 -5.57
C ASP A 80 -16.27 3.33 -6.08
N ALA A 81 -17.41 3.20 -5.39
CA ALA A 81 -18.42 2.20 -5.67
C ALA A 81 -19.80 2.87 -5.74
N GLU A 82 -20.30 3.08 -6.95
CA GLU A 82 -21.56 3.76 -7.22
C GLU A 82 -22.68 2.73 -7.37
N GLN A 83 -23.67 2.80 -6.48
CA GLN A 83 -24.81 1.88 -6.50
C GLN A 83 -25.73 2.18 -7.69
N VAL A 84 -26.15 1.13 -8.40
CA VAL A 84 -27.10 1.24 -9.50
C VAL A 84 -28.49 1.51 -8.91
N ASP A 85 -29.02 2.71 -9.19
CA ASP A 85 -30.43 3.05 -8.94
C ASP A 85 -31.29 2.49 -10.09
N PRO A 86 -32.27 1.59 -9.82
CA PRO A 86 -33.18 1.10 -10.85
C PRO A 86 -33.99 2.19 -11.56
N ALA A 87 -34.20 3.35 -10.94
CA ALA A 87 -34.89 4.49 -11.56
C ALA A 87 -33.99 5.26 -12.54
N ASN A 88 -32.66 5.12 -12.44
CA ASN A 88 -31.69 5.74 -13.32
C ASN A 88 -30.40 4.89 -13.45
N PRO A 89 -30.46 3.74 -14.14
CA PRO A 89 -29.41 2.73 -14.11
C PRO A 89 -28.08 3.20 -14.74
N ASP A 90 -28.13 4.20 -15.63
CA ASP A 90 -26.95 4.70 -16.33
C ASP A 90 -26.16 5.75 -15.52
N ALA A 91 -26.76 6.34 -14.47
CA ALA A 91 -26.11 7.38 -13.67
C ALA A 91 -24.87 6.86 -12.94
N ALA A 92 -24.98 5.68 -12.31
CA ALA A 92 -23.86 5.06 -11.60
C ALA A 92 -22.68 4.77 -12.55
N LYS A 93 -22.99 4.27 -13.75
CA LYS A 93 -21.98 4.03 -14.79
C LYS A 93 -21.29 5.33 -15.21
N THR A 94 -22.10 6.34 -15.50
CA THR A 94 -21.61 7.65 -15.98
C THR A 94 -20.71 8.28 -14.94
N LEU A 95 -21.12 8.29 -13.67
CA LEU A 95 -20.32 8.84 -12.57
C LEU A 95 -19.01 8.07 -12.40
N CYS A 96 -19.04 6.74 -12.48
CA CYS A 96 -17.81 5.94 -12.46
C CYS A 96 -16.86 6.38 -13.59
N GLU A 97 -17.34 6.44 -14.84
CA GLU A 97 -16.51 6.78 -16.00
C GLU A 97 -15.95 8.22 -15.91
N GLU A 98 -16.75 9.16 -15.38
CA GLU A 98 -16.31 10.53 -15.10
C GLU A 98 -15.22 10.58 -14.03
N LEU A 99 -15.37 9.85 -12.92
CA LEU A 99 -14.36 9.75 -11.87
C LEU A 99 -13.05 9.14 -12.42
N GLN A 100 -13.15 8.06 -13.20
CA GLN A 100 -12.00 7.44 -13.85
C GLN A 100 -11.24 8.43 -14.75
N ALA A 101 -11.95 9.24 -15.51
CA ALA A 101 -11.36 10.22 -16.43
C ALA A 101 -10.84 11.48 -15.72
N ALA A 102 -11.39 11.83 -14.56
CA ALA A 102 -11.05 13.06 -13.85
C ALA A 102 -9.92 12.88 -12.84
N ILE A 103 -9.78 11.71 -12.22
CA ILE A 103 -8.89 11.52 -11.07
C ILE A 103 -7.48 11.07 -11.48
N VAL A 104 -6.49 11.78 -10.95
CA VAL A 104 -5.11 11.30 -10.83
C VAL A 104 -4.86 10.98 -9.35
N ALA A 105 -4.72 9.70 -9.04
CA ALA A 105 -4.44 9.25 -7.68
C ALA A 105 -2.94 9.28 -7.37
N THR A 106 -2.58 9.78 -6.18
CA THR A 106 -1.24 9.69 -5.62
C THR A 106 -1.27 8.77 -4.42
N ILE A 107 -0.41 7.75 -4.42
CA ILE A 107 -0.30 6.75 -3.36
C ILE A 107 1.14 6.74 -2.87
N THR A 108 1.32 6.80 -1.55
CA THR A 108 2.67 6.70 -0.95
C THR A 108 2.71 5.72 0.21
N ILE A 109 3.88 5.11 0.41
CA ILE A 109 4.26 4.42 1.65
C ILE A 109 5.54 5.05 2.17
N ASP A 110 5.56 5.44 3.43
CA ASP A 110 6.66 6.16 4.10
C ASP A 110 7.16 7.38 3.31
N GLY A 111 6.22 8.07 2.65
CA GLY A 111 6.49 9.23 1.80
C GLY A 111 7.07 8.90 0.42
N GLN A 112 7.32 7.62 0.10
CA GLN A 112 7.73 7.19 -1.24
C GLN A 112 6.51 6.93 -2.13
N SER A 113 6.45 7.59 -3.29
CA SER A 113 5.38 7.39 -4.27
C SER A 113 5.46 6.00 -4.89
N LEU A 114 4.30 5.34 -4.98
CA LEU A 114 4.14 4.10 -5.72
C LEU A 114 3.69 4.41 -7.16
N ALA A 115 4.06 3.54 -8.09
CA ALA A 115 3.43 3.55 -9.41
C ALA A 115 1.95 3.17 -9.24
N VAL A 116 1.07 4.02 -9.73
CA VAL A 116 -0.38 3.83 -9.61
C VAL A 116 -0.95 3.32 -10.93
N ASP A 117 -1.76 2.28 -10.84
CA ASP A 117 -2.58 1.80 -11.94
C ASP A 117 -4.08 1.85 -11.56
N THR A 118 -4.93 1.85 -12.58
CA THR A 118 -6.38 2.01 -12.42
C THR A 118 -7.08 0.75 -12.92
N ILE A 119 -7.95 0.18 -12.10
CA ILE A 119 -8.97 -0.76 -12.56
C ILE A 119 -10.04 0.09 -13.23
N PRO A 120 -10.31 -0.14 -14.53
CA PRO A 120 -11.32 0.64 -15.23
C PRO A 120 -12.70 0.38 -14.63
N CYS A 121 -13.65 1.26 -14.94
CA CYS A 121 -15.03 1.12 -14.53
C CYS A 121 -15.62 -0.21 -14.99
N GLU A 122 -15.99 -1.02 -14.00
CA GLU A 122 -16.54 -2.34 -14.19
C GLU A 122 -17.83 -2.49 -13.38
N LEU A 123 -18.80 -3.21 -13.96
CA LEU A 123 -20.03 -3.56 -13.25
C LEU A 123 -19.75 -4.76 -12.35
N HIS A 124 -19.96 -4.59 -11.06
CA HIS A 124 -19.93 -5.64 -10.07
C HIS A 124 -21.37 -6.02 -9.70
N PRO A 125 -21.84 -7.21 -10.11
CA PRO A 125 -23.18 -7.66 -9.77
C PRO A 125 -23.37 -7.74 -8.26
N GLY A 126 -24.50 -7.22 -7.80
CA GLY A 126 -24.92 -7.34 -6.42
C GLY A 126 -25.22 -8.80 -6.06
N SER A 127 -25.06 -9.14 -4.78
CA SER A 127 -25.42 -10.46 -4.25
C SER A 127 -26.17 -10.33 -2.93
N ASN A 128 -26.97 -11.33 -2.58
CA ASN A 128 -27.75 -11.38 -1.33
C ASN A 128 -28.65 -10.15 -1.11
N GLY A 129 -29.28 -9.66 -2.18
CA GLY A 129 -30.19 -8.50 -2.12
C GLY A 129 -29.51 -7.14 -2.15
N ASN A 130 -28.17 -7.09 -2.27
CA ASN A 130 -27.47 -5.83 -2.54
C ASN A 130 -27.63 -5.44 -4.02
N PRO A 131 -27.70 -4.13 -4.34
CA PRO A 131 -27.76 -3.65 -5.73
C PRO A 131 -26.43 -3.92 -6.45
N ASP A 132 -26.48 -3.92 -7.78
CA ASP A 132 -25.29 -3.85 -8.61
C ASP A 132 -24.53 -2.54 -8.34
N VAL A 133 -23.21 -2.57 -8.48
CA VAL A 133 -22.36 -1.37 -8.31
C VAL A 133 -21.42 -1.20 -9.49
N TRP A 134 -21.25 0.04 -9.96
CA TRP A 134 -20.15 0.40 -10.83
C TRP A 134 -18.96 0.78 -9.98
N PHE A 135 -17.82 0.16 -10.25
CA PHE A 135 -16.63 0.29 -9.41
C PHE A 135 -15.43 0.73 -10.24
N VAL A 136 -14.69 1.71 -9.72
CA VAL A 136 -13.37 2.15 -10.22
C VAL A 136 -12.39 2.10 -9.06
N ASP A 137 -11.15 1.67 -9.31
CA ASP A 137 -10.14 1.52 -8.25
C ASP A 137 -8.78 2.06 -8.70
N TRP A 138 -8.12 2.81 -7.83
CA TRP A 138 -6.73 3.22 -8.01
C TRP A 138 -5.87 2.47 -7.02
N ARG A 139 -4.82 1.80 -7.52
CA ARG A 139 -3.99 0.91 -6.72
C ARG A 139 -2.52 1.16 -6.95
N GLY A 140 -1.74 1.04 -5.88
CA GLY A 140 -0.28 1.13 -5.91
C GLY A 140 0.32 -0.08 -5.23
N LEU A 141 1.27 -0.73 -5.89
CA LEU A 141 1.94 -1.93 -5.39
C LEU A 141 3.29 -1.56 -4.76
N SER A 142 3.49 -1.90 -3.49
CA SER A 142 4.78 -1.79 -2.83
C SER A 142 5.56 -3.09 -2.92
N GLN A 143 6.89 -2.97 -2.93
CA GLN A 143 7.79 -4.08 -2.60
C GLN A 143 7.53 -4.55 -1.15
N PRO A 144 8.00 -5.75 -0.77
CA PRO A 144 7.97 -6.18 0.61
C PRO A 144 8.68 -5.19 1.53
N LEU A 145 8.01 -4.89 2.64
CA LEU A 145 8.46 -3.92 3.62
C LEU A 145 9.29 -4.62 4.71
N THR A 146 10.18 -3.85 5.35
CA THR A 146 10.93 -4.31 6.53
C THR A 146 9.99 -4.51 7.73
N PRO A 147 10.36 -5.30 8.75
CA PRO A 147 9.60 -5.31 10.00
C PRO A 147 9.47 -3.92 10.63
N GLY A 148 8.29 -3.58 11.13
CA GLY A 148 8.04 -2.31 11.81
C GLY A 148 6.71 -1.65 11.46
N GLN A 149 6.57 -0.37 11.83
CA GLN A 149 5.42 0.44 11.44
C GLN A 149 5.75 1.24 10.19
N HIS A 150 4.82 1.18 9.24
CA HIS A 150 4.85 1.92 7.99
C HIS A 150 3.61 2.80 7.92
N THR A 151 3.73 3.95 7.26
CA THR A 151 2.60 4.85 7.03
C THR A 151 2.28 4.88 5.56
N PHE A 152 1.00 4.92 5.21
CA PHE A 152 0.59 5.09 3.82
C PHE A 152 -0.46 6.17 3.69
N THR A 153 -0.43 6.86 2.55
CA THR A 153 -1.36 7.94 2.22
C THR A 153 -1.89 7.76 0.81
N VAL A 154 -3.11 8.24 0.60
CA VAL A 154 -3.73 8.33 -0.72
C VAL A 154 -4.35 9.71 -0.87
N SER A 155 -4.22 10.30 -2.05
CA SER A 155 -4.97 11.49 -2.45
C SER A 155 -5.48 11.36 -3.87
N TRP A 156 -6.59 12.03 -4.15
CA TRP A 156 -7.14 12.19 -5.50
C TRP A 156 -7.05 13.64 -5.91
N TYR A 157 -6.37 13.89 -7.04
CA TYR A 157 -6.37 15.18 -7.71
C TYR A 157 -7.36 15.15 -8.88
N PHE A 158 -8.27 16.12 -8.92
CA PHE A 158 -9.28 16.22 -9.98
C PHE A 158 -8.77 17.10 -11.12
N THR A 159 -8.49 16.49 -12.27
CA THR A 159 -8.08 17.19 -13.49
C THR A 159 -9.25 17.87 -14.22
N GLN A 160 -10.47 17.41 -13.94
CA GLN A 160 -11.72 17.87 -14.55
C GLN A 160 -12.80 17.98 -13.47
N THR A 161 -13.81 18.83 -13.69
CA THR A 161 -14.97 18.93 -12.80
C THR A 161 -15.88 17.73 -13.02
N VAL A 162 -16.25 17.06 -11.93
CA VAL A 162 -17.26 15.99 -11.89
C VAL A 162 -18.50 16.57 -11.21
N PRO A 163 -19.60 16.83 -11.95
CA PRO A 163 -20.78 17.50 -11.41
C PRO A 163 -21.33 16.81 -10.15
N GLY A 164 -21.52 17.59 -9.08
CA GLY A 164 -22.03 17.07 -7.81
C GLY A 164 -21.01 16.31 -6.96
N PHE A 165 -19.76 16.18 -7.41
CA PHE A 165 -18.70 15.47 -6.70
C PHE A 165 -17.52 16.38 -6.34
N ALA A 166 -16.82 16.95 -7.34
CA ALA A 166 -15.65 17.81 -7.13
C ALA A 166 -15.38 18.73 -8.35
N ASN A 167 -14.63 19.81 -8.14
CA ASN A 167 -14.21 20.71 -9.22
C ASN A 167 -12.80 20.37 -9.73
N ALA A 168 -12.51 20.76 -10.97
CA ALA A 168 -11.15 20.73 -11.49
C ALA A 168 -10.20 21.54 -10.61
N GLY A 169 -9.07 20.94 -10.25
CA GLY A 169 -8.06 21.51 -9.35
C GLY A 169 -8.24 21.11 -7.88
N ASP A 170 -9.38 20.53 -7.49
CA ASP A 170 -9.59 20.06 -6.13
C ASP A 170 -8.68 18.87 -5.82
N THR A 171 -8.31 18.73 -4.55
CA THR A 171 -7.57 17.57 -4.04
C THR A 171 -8.29 17.00 -2.83
N SER A 172 -8.73 15.75 -2.94
CA SER A 172 -9.24 14.97 -1.80
C SER A 172 -8.08 14.24 -1.15
N VAL A 173 -7.85 14.47 0.14
CA VAL A 173 -6.81 13.80 0.93
C VAL A 173 -7.49 12.85 1.92
N PHE A 174 -7.12 11.58 1.87
CA PHE A 174 -7.68 10.55 2.75
C PHE A 174 -6.82 10.41 4.02
N PRO A 175 -7.39 9.89 5.12
CA PRO A 175 -6.64 9.72 6.36
C PRO A 175 -5.37 8.90 6.16
N THR A 176 -4.25 9.41 6.68
CA THR A 176 -3.02 8.62 6.80
C THR A 176 -3.28 7.41 7.69
N GLN A 177 -2.88 6.23 7.23
CA GLN A 177 -3.02 4.99 8.01
C GLN A 177 -1.66 4.35 8.29
N THR A 178 -1.65 3.55 9.34
CA THR A 178 -0.50 2.74 9.73
C THR A 178 -0.70 1.29 9.30
N LEU A 179 0.36 0.70 8.75
CA LEU A 179 0.53 -0.73 8.50
C LEU A 179 1.64 -1.26 9.41
N THR A 180 1.36 -2.31 10.19
CA THR A 180 2.39 -2.99 10.99
C THR A 180 2.88 -4.24 10.29
N VAL A 181 4.16 -4.29 9.95
CA VAL A 181 4.80 -5.47 9.34
C VAL A 181 5.45 -6.31 10.43
N ILE A 182 5.00 -7.54 10.58
CA ILE A 182 5.45 -8.48 11.60
C ILE A 182 6.45 -9.47 10.98
N PRO A 183 7.59 -9.76 11.64
CA PRO A 183 8.48 -10.83 11.21
C PRO A 183 7.74 -12.16 11.07
N GLN A 184 7.98 -12.86 9.97
CA GLN A 184 7.65 -14.28 9.89
C GLN A 184 8.52 -15.07 10.88
N GLY A 185 7.92 -16.04 11.57
CA GLY A 185 8.56 -16.88 12.59
C GLY A 185 9.14 -18.17 12.03
#